data_AF-A0A8C5PAS4-F1
#
_entry.id   AF-A0A8C5PAS4-F1
#
_cell.length_a   1.000
_cell.length_b   1.000
_cell.length_c   1.000
_cell.angle_alpha   90.00
_cell.angle_beta   90.00
_cell.angle_gamma   90.00
#
_symmetry.space_group_name_H-M   'P 1'
#
loop_
_entity.id
_entity.type
_entity.pdbx_description
1 polymer ?
#
loop_
_entity_poly.entity_id
_entity_poly.type
_entity_poly.pdbx_seq_one_letter_code
_entity_poly.pdbx_strand_id
1 'polypeptide(L)'
;MSSPQGRTPTLQPHRTKKDESFLGKLGGTLVRKKKAKEVNDLQEEGKNAINAPMSPTPITLDPEETLLEENEERTMIDKASREDPKYKELKKVLIDWINEVLVEERIIVKHLKHDLYDGQVLQKLLETLAGCKLNVAEVTQSEVAQKQKLQTVLEKVQDLLRPQGWPIRWTVDSIHGKNSAAILHLLVALAMHFCAPIRLPEHVSVQVVVVKKREGLLHTSYVTEELTTTTEMMMGKFERDAFDTLFDHAPDKLSVVKKSLITFVNKHLNKLNLEVTELETQVSTKHLLNTEE
;
A
#
# COMPACT_ATOMS: atom_id res chain seq x y z
N MET A 1 15.19 -61.54 69.27
CA MET A 1 16.19 -62.62 69.35
C MET A 1 17.55 -62.01 69.13
N SER A 2 18.52 -62.46 69.92
CA SER A 2 19.85 -61.91 70.14
C SER A 2 20.82 -62.04 68.94
N SER A 3 21.80 -61.14 68.91
CA SER A 3 22.98 -61.01 68.02
C SER A 3 23.91 -62.27 68.01
N PRO A 4 25.03 -62.39 67.24
CA PRO A 4 26.10 -61.39 67.09
C PRO A 4 26.95 -61.36 65.79
N GLN A 5 27.90 -60.41 65.82
CA GLN A 5 28.92 -59.98 64.85
C GLN A 5 30.07 -60.98 64.60
N GLY A 6 30.81 -60.73 63.51
CA GLY A 6 32.28 -60.82 63.47
C GLY A 6 32.81 -60.22 62.15
N ARG A 7 34.02 -59.68 61.97
CA ARG A 7 35.11 -59.15 62.82
C ARG A 7 36.04 -58.39 61.83
N THR A 8 36.61 -57.26 62.26
CA THR A 8 37.63 -56.35 61.67
C THR A 8 39.02 -57.04 61.47
N PRO A 9 40.06 -56.51 60.75
CA PRO A 9 40.64 -55.17 60.97
C PRO A 9 41.41 -54.42 59.84
N THR A 10 41.74 -53.20 60.25
CA THR A 10 42.42 -52.01 59.74
C THR A 10 43.87 -52.18 59.26
N LEU A 11 44.30 -51.34 58.29
CA LEU A 11 45.64 -50.72 58.25
C LEU A 11 45.56 -49.29 57.67
N GLN A 12 46.10 -48.32 58.42
CA GLN A 12 46.47 -46.93 58.06
C GLN A 12 48.00 -46.82 58.21
N PRO A 13 48.71 -45.68 57.97
CA PRO A 13 48.53 -44.54 57.05
C PRO A 13 49.87 -44.10 56.36
N HIS A 14 49.85 -43.27 55.29
CA HIS A 14 50.83 -42.15 55.18
C HIS A 14 50.41 -41.04 54.19
N ARG A 15 50.79 -39.82 54.56
CA ARG A 15 50.49 -38.48 54.00
C ARG A 15 51.08 -38.22 52.61
N THR A 16 50.44 -37.35 51.80
CA THR A 16 50.91 -35.98 51.42
C THR A 16 49.86 -35.20 50.61
N LYS A 17 49.92 -33.87 50.74
CA LYS A 17 49.04 -32.81 50.16
C LYS A 17 49.27 -32.57 48.66
N LYS A 18 48.33 -31.79 48.07
CA LYS A 18 48.34 -31.04 46.78
C LYS A 18 48.09 -31.91 45.54
N ASP A 19 47.24 -31.57 44.57
CA ASP A 19 46.96 -30.27 43.95
C ASP A 19 45.50 -30.08 43.49
N GLU A 20 45.11 -28.80 43.44
CA GLU A 20 43.91 -28.28 42.80
C GLU A 20 44.00 -28.32 41.26
N SER A 21 42.83 -28.41 40.62
CA SER A 21 42.44 -27.68 39.39
C SER A 21 43.18 -27.96 38.06
N PHE A 22 42.72 -28.91 37.24
CA PHE A 22 43.11 -28.92 35.80
C PHE A 22 42.11 -29.53 34.79
N LEU A 23 40.78 -29.55 35.05
CA LEU A 23 39.80 -30.02 34.06
C LEU A 23 38.54 -29.13 33.95
N GLY A 24 38.74 -27.84 33.65
CA GLY A 24 37.63 -26.89 33.44
C GLY A 24 37.81 -25.85 32.35
N LYS A 25 38.84 -25.93 31.49
CA LYS A 25 39.26 -24.79 30.65
C LYS A 25 39.64 -25.08 29.19
N LEU A 26 38.95 -26.03 28.52
CA LEU A 26 39.18 -26.30 27.08
C LEU A 26 37.93 -26.26 26.18
N GLY A 27 36.75 -25.87 26.67
CA GLY A 27 35.53 -25.79 25.85
C GLY A 27 35.19 -24.41 25.24
N GLY A 28 35.90 -23.32 25.61
CA GLY A 28 35.42 -21.95 25.35
C GLY A 28 36.12 -21.15 24.24
N THR A 29 37.22 -21.64 23.67
CA THR A 29 38.09 -20.85 22.76
C THR A 29 37.89 -21.14 21.27
N LEU A 30 37.33 -22.29 20.88
CA LEU A 30 37.02 -22.58 19.46
C LEU A 30 35.81 -21.79 18.94
N VAL A 31 34.77 -21.61 19.77
CA VAL A 31 33.54 -20.91 19.36
C VAL A 31 33.76 -19.40 19.21
N ARG A 32 34.64 -18.80 20.02
CA ARG A 32 35.00 -17.37 19.90
C ARG A 32 35.87 -17.06 18.68
N LYS A 33 36.79 -17.95 18.30
CA LYS A 33 37.62 -17.77 17.09
C LYS A 33 36.81 -17.86 15.80
N LYS A 34 35.76 -18.68 15.76
CA LYS A 34 34.88 -18.81 14.58
C LYS A 34 34.07 -17.53 14.35
N LYS A 35 33.51 -16.94 15.42
CA LYS A 35 32.81 -15.65 15.34
C LYS A 35 33.71 -14.46 14.98
N ALA A 36 34.95 -14.44 15.47
CA ALA A 36 35.88 -13.34 15.15
C ALA A 36 36.33 -13.38 13.67
N LYS A 37 36.44 -14.58 13.08
CA LYS A 37 36.75 -14.75 11.67
C LYS A 37 35.58 -14.33 10.78
N GLU A 38 34.36 -14.73 11.14
CA GLU A 38 33.12 -14.36 10.45
C GLU A 38 32.87 -12.84 10.46
N VAL A 39 33.14 -12.16 11.58
CA VAL A 39 33.06 -10.69 11.67
C VAL A 39 34.11 -9.99 10.79
N ASN A 40 35.31 -10.56 10.69
CA ASN A 40 36.37 -10.00 9.84
C ASN A 40 36.08 -10.21 8.35
N ASP A 41 35.55 -11.39 7.98
CA ASP A 41 35.16 -11.72 6.61
C ASP A 41 33.98 -10.83 6.14
N LEU A 42 32.99 -10.58 7.02
CA LEU A 42 31.89 -9.62 6.76
C LEU A 42 32.36 -8.16 6.64
N GLN A 43 33.40 -7.77 7.39
CA GLN A 43 33.96 -6.43 7.33
C GLN A 43 34.87 -6.22 6.11
N GLU A 44 35.51 -7.28 5.63
CA GLU A 44 36.29 -7.30 4.39
C GLU A 44 35.38 -7.32 3.16
N GLU A 45 34.29 -8.10 3.18
CA GLU A 45 33.23 -8.07 2.17
C GLU A 45 32.58 -6.68 2.08
N GLY A 46 32.29 -6.07 3.23
CA GLY A 46 31.82 -4.69 3.33
C GLY A 46 32.79 -3.65 2.76
N LYS A 47 34.11 -3.91 2.79
CA LYS A 47 35.13 -3.02 2.16
C LYS A 47 35.27 -3.27 0.66
N ASN A 48 35.13 -4.52 0.21
CA ASN A 48 35.19 -4.87 -1.22
C ASN A 48 33.95 -4.40 -2.00
N ALA A 49 32.78 -4.30 -1.35
CA ALA A 49 31.57 -3.73 -1.96
C ALA A 49 31.68 -2.21 -2.28
N ILE A 50 32.59 -1.49 -1.61
CA ILE A 50 32.77 -0.03 -1.80
C ILE A 50 33.61 0.29 -3.05
N ASN A 51 34.34 -0.70 -3.62
CA ASN A 51 35.21 -0.51 -4.78
C ASN A 51 34.59 -0.94 -6.12
N ALA A 52 33.28 -1.18 -6.18
CA ALA A 52 32.58 -1.37 -7.45
C ALA A 52 32.35 -0.01 -8.14
N PRO A 53 32.86 0.21 -9.37
CA PRO A 53 32.72 1.50 -10.03
C PRO A 53 31.27 1.68 -10.52
N MET A 54 30.63 2.74 -10.01
CA MET A 54 29.44 3.40 -10.55
C MET A 54 28.09 2.66 -10.44
N SER A 55 27.32 2.95 -9.39
CA SER A 55 25.85 3.11 -9.46
C SER A 55 25.32 3.87 -8.21
N PRO A 56 24.21 4.63 -8.33
CA PRO A 56 24.02 5.87 -7.59
C PRO A 56 23.23 5.71 -6.29
N THR A 57 23.64 6.48 -5.27
CA THR A 57 22.94 6.80 -4.02
C THR A 57 22.57 5.61 -3.10
N PRO A 58 23.10 5.56 -1.86
CA PRO A 58 22.66 4.56 -0.91
C PRO A 58 21.17 4.73 -0.61
N ILE A 59 20.38 3.71 -0.95
CA ILE A 59 18.97 3.63 -0.59
C ILE A 59 18.93 3.58 0.94
N THR A 60 18.43 4.64 1.56
CA THR A 60 18.16 4.67 3.01
C THR A 60 16.86 3.91 3.22
N LEU A 61 16.94 2.58 3.25
CA LEU A 61 15.80 1.72 3.58
C LEU A 61 15.55 1.77 5.09
N ASP A 62 14.28 1.84 5.50
CA ASP A 62 13.89 1.78 6.92
C ASP A 62 14.26 0.38 7.48
N PRO A 63 14.71 0.21 8.74
CA PRO A 63 15.12 -1.10 9.26
C PRO A 63 14.01 -2.15 9.25
N GLU A 64 12.73 -1.76 9.36
CA GLU A 64 11.57 -2.65 9.17
C GLU A 64 11.35 -3.07 7.70
N GLU A 65 12.05 -2.44 6.74
CA GLU A 65 11.93 -2.71 5.29
C GLU A 65 13.03 -3.64 4.74
N THR A 66 14.03 -4.00 5.56
CA THR A 66 15.21 -4.81 5.12
C THR A 66 15.22 -6.25 5.64
N LEU A 67 14.34 -6.59 6.58
CA LEU A 67 14.19 -7.94 7.11
C LEU A 67 13.22 -8.74 6.23
N LEU A 68 13.76 -9.33 5.16
CA LEU A 68 13.03 -10.28 4.32
C LEU A 68 13.31 -11.71 4.75
N GLU A 69 12.26 -12.53 4.83
CA GLU A 69 12.35 -13.99 4.93
C GLU A 69 12.82 -14.61 3.61
N GLU A 70 13.27 -15.86 3.67
CA GLU A 70 13.78 -16.56 2.48
C GLU A 70 12.66 -16.78 1.45
N ASN A 71 12.89 -16.38 0.20
CA ASN A 71 11.89 -16.28 -0.88
C ASN A 71 10.83 -15.18 -0.71
N GLU A 72 10.95 -14.32 0.31
CA GLU A 72 10.09 -13.14 0.41
C GLU A 72 10.49 -12.10 -0.64
N GLU A 73 9.47 -11.43 -1.18
CA GLU A 73 9.58 -10.37 -2.16
C GLU A 73 8.86 -9.14 -1.63
N ARG A 74 9.52 -7.98 -1.72
CA ARG A 74 8.93 -6.71 -1.33
C ARG A 74 9.10 -5.68 -2.43
N THR A 75 8.00 -4.96 -2.65
CA THR A 75 7.87 -4.03 -3.75
C THR A 75 7.62 -2.64 -3.19
N MET A 76 8.45 -1.68 -3.60
CA MET A 76 8.39 -0.31 -3.12
C MET A 76 8.65 0.67 -4.24
N ILE A 77 7.92 1.79 -4.27
CA ILE A 77 8.19 2.85 -5.22
C ILE A 77 9.52 3.52 -4.84
N ASP A 78 10.38 3.83 -5.78
CA ASP A 78 11.67 4.47 -5.53
C ASP A 78 11.49 5.90 -4.98
N LYS A 79 12.56 6.46 -4.40
CA LYS A 79 12.49 7.78 -3.77
C LYS A 79 12.18 8.89 -4.78
N ALA A 80 12.74 8.83 -5.98
CA ALA A 80 12.51 9.88 -6.98
C ALA A 80 11.04 9.92 -7.42
N SER A 81 10.44 8.76 -7.70
CA SER A 81 9.02 8.67 -8.08
C SER A 81 8.07 9.05 -6.95
N ARG A 82 8.44 8.79 -5.67
CA ARG A 82 7.64 9.26 -4.53
C ARG A 82 7.61 10.78 -4.42
N GLU A 83 8.68 11.45 -4.83
CA GLU A 83 8.79 12.90 -4.79
C GLU A 83 8.16 13.59 -5.99
N ASP A 84 7.85 12.84 -7.06
CA ASP A 84 7.22 13.33 -8.28
C ASP A 84 5.89 14.07 -7.98
N PRO A 85 5.73 15.32 -8.45
CA PRO A 85 4.50 16.10 -8.25
C PRO A 85 3.24 15.41 -8.78
N LYS A 86 3.29 14.76 -9.94
CA LYS A 86 2.13 14.07 -10.54
C LYS A 86 1.74 12.85 -9.73
N TYR A 87 2.73 12.11 -9.21
CA TYR A 87 2.46 10.99 -8.32
C TYR A 87 1.77 11.43 -7.02
N LYS A 88 2.26 12.53 -6.42
CA LYS A 88 1.65 13.13 -5.22
C LYS A 88 0.24 13.64 -5.50
N GLU A 89 0.02 14.27 -6.65
CA GLU A 89 -1.30 14.73 -7.10
C GLU A 89 -2.26 13.56 -7.27
N LEU A 90 -1.85 12.48 -7.96
CA LEU A 90 -2.66 11.27 -8.14
C LEU A 90 -3.13 10.72 -6.80
N LYS A 91 -2.20 10.58 -5.85
CA LYS A 91 -2.54 10.13 -4.49
C LYS A 91 -3.53 11.05 -3.80
N LYS A 92 -3.31 12.37 -3.90
CA LYS A 92 -4.18 13.37 -3.28
C LYS A 92 -5.60 13.27 -3.85
N VAL A 93 -5.74 13.28 -5.17
CA VAL A 93 -7.04 13.19 -5.86
C VAL A 93 -7.80 11.92 -5.46
N LEU A 94 -7.12 10.77 -5.42
CA LEU A 94 -7.74 9.51 -4.98
C LEU A 94 -8.13 9.52 -3.51
N ILE A 95 -7.31 10.10 -2.62
CA ILE A 95 -7.65 10.23 -1.20
C ILE A 95 -8.88 11.13 -1.03
N ASP A 96 -8.89 12.29 -1.68
CA ASP A 96 -10.00 13.24 -1.59
C ASP A 96 -11.30 12.62 -2.09
N TRP A 97 -11.24 11.89 -3.20
CA TRP A 97 -12.38 11.14 -3.74
C TRP A 97 -12.93 10.10 -2.76
N ILE A 98 -12.07 9.23 -2.22
CA ILE A 98 -12.51 8.18 -1.28
C ILE A 98 -13.15 8.81 -0.05
N ASN A 99 -12.58 9.90 0.46
CA ASN A 99 -13.11 10.63 1.61
C ASN A 99 -14.47 11.26 1.32
N GLU A 100 -14.68 11.79 0.11
CA GLU A 100 -15.97 12.33 -0.30
C GLU A 100 -17.03 11.22 -0.40
N VAL A 101 -16.69 10.08 -1.02
CA VAL A 101 -17.61 8.94 -1.15
C VAL A 101 -17.97 8.35 0.22
N LEU A 102 -17.04 8.32 1.16
CA LEU A 102 -17.21 7.66 2.46
C LEU A 102 -17.54 8.62 3.62
N VAL A 103 -17.90 9.87 3.32
CA VAL A 103 -18.20 10.88 4.34
C VAL A 103 -19.37 10.46 5.25
N GLU A 104 -20.42 9.87 4.69
CA GLU A 104 -21.60 9.40 5.43
C GLU A 104 -21.29 8.18 6.32
N GLU A 105 -20.31 7.37 5.92
CA GLU A 105 -19.80 6.24 6.71
C GLU A 105 -18.80 6.72 7.80
N ARG A 106 -18.49 8.02 7.86
CA ARG A 106 -17.54 8.66 8.80
C ARG A 106 -16.12 8.08 8.72
N ILE A 107 -15.71 7.66 7.52
CA ILE A 107 -14.38 7.12 7.27
C ILE A 107 -13.49 8.24 6.73
N ILE A 108 -12.28 8.34 7.26
CA ILE A 108 -11.27 9.31 6.80
C ILE A 108 -9.98 8.56 6.47
N VAL A 109 -9.61 8.58 5.20
CA VAL A 109 -8.36 8.07 4.65
C VAL A 109 -7.33 9.19 4.63
N LYS A 110 -6.13 8.88 5.10
CA LYS A 110 -4.95 9.78 5.09
C LYS A 110 -3.79 9.18 4.31
N HIS A 111 -3.66 7.86 4.36
CA HIS A 111 -2.55 7.13 3.79
C HIS A 111 -3.04 5.84 3.12
N LEU A 112 -3.20 5.88 1.80
CA LEU A 112 -3.74 4.76 1.00
C LEU A 112 -3.16 3.39 1.40
N LYS A 113 -1.84 3.26 1.49
CA LYS A 113 -1.19 1.97 1.83
C LYS A 113 -1.42 1.50 3.27
N HIS A 114 -1.74 2.39 4.20
CA HIS A 114 -1.97 2.06 5.61
C HIS A 114 -3.45 1.93 5.96
N ASP A 115 -4.33 2.57 5.20
CA ASP A 115 -5.76 2.58 5.48
C ASP A 115 -6.53 1.53 4.67
N LEU A 116 -5.99 1.05 3.53
CA LEU A 116 -6.68 0.11 2.64
C LEU A 116 -6.20 -1.36 2.79
N TYR A 117 -5.06 -1.59 3.45
CA TYR A 117 -4.37 -2.88 3.43
C TYR A 117 -5.14 -4.03 4.08
N ASP A 118 -6.05 -3.74 5.01
CA ASP A 118 -6.85 -4.76 5.70
C ASP A 118 -8.17 -5.08 4.98
N GLY A 119 -8.49 -4.31 3.93
CA GLY A 119 -9.70 -4.44 3.12
C GLY A 119 -10.94 -3.74 3.68
N GLN A 120 -10.89 -3.09 4.85
CA GLN A 120 -12.08 -2.45 5.44
C GLN A 120 -12.55 -1.24 4.63
N VAL A 121 -11.64 -0.32 4.32
CA VAL A 121 -11.96 0.88 3.53
C VAL A 121 -12.38 0.48 2.11
N LEU A 122 -11.71 -0.51 1.52
CA LEU A 122 -12.05 -1.01 0.19
C LEU A 122 -13.44 -1.66 0.14
N GLN A 123 -13.81 -2.43 1.17
CA GLN A 123 -15.16 -2.96 1.32
C GLN A 123 -16.17 -1.83 1.29
N LYS A 124 -16.01 -0.84 2.18
CA LYS A 124 -16.97 0.26 2.32
C LYS A 124 -17.07 1.11 1.06
N LEU A 125 -15.94 1.41 0.43
CA LEU A 125 -15.91 2.09 -0.85
C LEU A 125 -16.72 1.34 -1.91
N LEU A 126 -16.51 0.03 -2.02
CA LEU A 126 -17.22 -0.79 -3.02
C LEU A 126 -18.71 -0.91 -2.71
N GLU A 127 -19.08 -1.06 -1.44
CA GLU A 127 -20.49 -1.12 -1.03
C GLU A 127 -21.24 0.18 -1.38
N THR A 128 -20.62 1.33 -1.11
CA THR A 128 -21.20 2.65 -1.42
C THR A 128 -21.29 2.87 -2.93
N LEU A 129 -20.23 2.60 -3.70
CA LEU A 129 -20.21 2.80 -5.15
C LEU A 129 -21.16 1.86 -5.90
N ALA A 130 -21.21 0.59 -5.49
CA ALA A 130 -22.05 -0.43 -6.16
C ALA A 130 -23.47 -0.52 -5.60
N GLY A 131 -23.79 0.21 -4.53
CA GLY A 131 -25.09 0.15 -3.85
C GLY A 131 -25.45 -1.25 -3.33
N CYS A 132 -24.44 -2.06 -2.97
CA CYS A 132 -24.63 -3.44 -2.53
C CYS A 132 -23.86 -3.74 -1.24
N LYS A 133 -24.26 -4.76 -0.49
CA LYS A 133 -23.56 -5.19 0.73
C LYS A 133 -22.68 -6.41 0.44
N LEU A 134 -21.46 -6.41 0.98
CA LEU A 134 -20.55 -7.55 0.87
C LEU A 134 -20.69 -8.45 2.09
N ASN A 135 -20.68 -9.76 1.86
CA ASN A 135 -20.73 -10.75 2.92
C ASN A 135 -19.33 -10.97 3.53
N VAL A 136 -18.87 -10.00 4.31
CA VAL A 136 -17.59 -10.06 5.03
C VAL A 136 -17.78 -9.60 6.48
N ALA A 137 -16.90 -10.04 7.38
CA ALA A 137 -16.94 -9.64 8.79
C ALA A 137 -16.75 -8.12 8.91
N GLU A 138 -17.50 -7.44 9.79
CA GLU A 138 -17.41 -5.98 9.95
C GLU A 138 -16.04 -5.52 10.47
N VAL A 139 -15.39 -6.33 11.30
CA VAL A 139 -14.07 -6.07 11.86
C VAL A 139 -13.19 -7.31 11.74
N THR A 140 -11.91 -7.10 11.45
CA THR A 140 -10.93 -8.17 11.29
C THR A 140 -9.68 -7.86 12.08
N GLN A 141 -9.31 -8.74 13.02
CA GLN A 141 -8.16 -8.58 13.90
C GLN A 141 -6.95 -9.41 13.47
N SER A 142 -7.17 -10.58 12.86
CA SER A 142 -6.09 -11.45 12.40
C SER A 142 -5.74 -11.22 10.94
N GLU A 143 -4.47 -11.43 10.59
CA GLU A 143 -3.99 -11.38 9.21
C GLU A 143 -4.81 -12.30 8.28
N VAL A 144 -5.11 -13.52 8.72
CA VAL A 144 -5.90 -14.48 7.94
C VAL A 144 -7.30 -13.91 7.64
N ALA A 145 -7.95 -13.28 8.61
CA ALA A 145 -9.27 -12.70 8.40
C ALA A 145 -9.22 -11.46 7.48
N GLN A 146 -8.17 -10.65 7.58
CA GLN A 146 -7.93 -9.51 6.68
C GLN A 146 -7.74 -9.99 5.23
N LYS A 147 -6.89 -11.01 5.02
CA LYS A 147 -6.69 -11.60 3.68
C LYS A 147 -7.96 -12.22 3.12
N GLN A 148 -8.76 -12.89 3.97
CA GLN A 148 -10.06 -13.44 3.53
C GLN A 148 -11.06 -12.33 3.16
N LYS A 149 -11.12 -11.23 3.93
CA LYS A 149 -11.92 -10.05 3.58
C LYS A 149 -11.49 -9.48 2.23
N LEU A 150 -10.19 -9.24 2.05
CA LEU A 150 -9.63 -8.77 0.79
C LEU A 150 -9.97 -9.69 -0.36
N GLN A 151 -9.89 -11.01 -0.17
CA GLN A 151 -10.26 -11.98 -1.20
C GLN A 151 -11.69 -11.74 -1.70
N THR A 152 -12.67 -11.67 -0.79
CA THR A 152 -14.06 -11.41 -1.16
C THR A 152 -14.27 -10.04 -1.82
N VAL A 153 -13.61 -9.00 -1.30
CA VAL A 153 -13.69 -7.64 -1.88
C VAL A 153 -13.11 -7.64 -3.31
N LEU A 154 -11.92 -8.21 -3.50
CA LEU A 154 -11.23 -8.21 -4.79
C LEU A 154 -11.91 -9.13 -5.82
N GLU A 155 -12.52 -10.23 -5.41
CA GLU A 155 -13.39 -11.05 -6.26
C GLU A 155 -14.57 -10.22 -6.79
N LYS A 156 -15.23 -9.46 -5.92
CA LYS A 156 -16.33 -8.58 -6.36
C LYS A 156 -15.85 -7.49 -7.32
N VAL A 157 -14.69 -6.88 -7.05
CA VAL A 157 -14.08 -5.92 -7.98
C VAL A 157 -13.80 -6.59 -9.32
N GLN A 158 -13.28 -7.81 -9.32
CA GLN A 158 -12.98 -8.53 -10.55
C GLN A 158 -14.25 -8.82 -11.37
N ASP A 159 -15.37 -9.17 -10.74
CA ASP A 159 -16.64 -9.37 -11.42
C ASP A 159 -17.16 -8.09 -12.11
N LEU A 160 -16.88 -6.93 -11.52
CA LEU A 160 -17.26 -5.62 -12.07
C LEU A 160 -16.35 -5.19 -13.23
N LEU A 161 -15.04 -5.41 -13.08
CA LEU A 161 -14.03 -4.90 -14.01
C LEU A 161 -13.72 -5.85 -15.19
N ARG A 162 -13.72 -7.18 -14.98
CA ARG A 162 -13.36 -8.15 -16.03
C ARG A 162 -14.24 -8.04 -17.28
N PRO A 163 -15.58 -7.84 -17.21
CA PRO A 163 -16.41 -7.67 -18.40
C PRO A 163 -16.01 -6.50 -19.30
N GLN A 164 -15.33 -5.50 -18.74
CA GLN A 164 -14.84 -4.32 -19.45
C GLN A 164 -13.37 -4.46 -19.93
N GLY A 165 -12.73 -5.61 -19.68
CA GLY A 165 -11.38 -5.91 -20.17
C GLY A 165 -10.24 -5.26 -19.38
N TRP A 166 -10.50 -4.77 -18.17
CA TRP A 166 -9.48 -4.15 -17.33
C TRP A 166 -8.34 -5.13 -16.98
N PRO A 167 -7.07 -4.70 -17.10
CA PRO A 167 -5.94 -5.50 -16.63
C PRO A 167 -5.90 -5.53 -15.10
N ILE A 168 -5.96 -6.72 -14.52
CA ILE A 168 -5.86 -6.91 -13.07
C ILE A 168 -4.39 -6.90 -12.66
N ARG A 169 -3.97 -5.85 -11.95
CA ARG A 169 -2.57 -5.64 -11.49
C ARG A 169 -2.42 -5.70 -9.97
N TRP A 170 -3.35 -6.36 -9.30
CA TRP A 170 -3.36 -6.51 -7.85
C TRP A 170 -3.77 -7.93 -7.45
N THR A 171 -3.29 -8.34 -6.29
CA THR A 171 -3.63 -9.58 -5.58
C THR A 171 -3.87 -9.27 -4.11
N VAL A 172 -4.51 -10.19 -3.38
CA VAL A 172 -4.68 -10.08 -1.92
C VAL A 172 -3.35 -9.79 -1.23
N ASP A 173 -2.30 -10.56 -1.54
CA ASP A 173 -0.99 -10.39 -0.92
C ASP A 173 -0.35 -9.04 -1.28
N SER A 174 -0.55 -8.52 -2.49
CA SER A 174 -0.02 -7.19 -2.85
C SER A 174 -0.70 -6.05 -2.09
N ILE A 175 -2.02 -6.12 -1.88
CA ILE A 175 -2.77 -5.09 -1.17
C ILE A 175 -2.47 -5.17 0.33
N HIS A 176 -2.52 -6.38 0.90
CA HIS A 176 -2.20 -6.63 2.31
C HIS A 176 -0.74 -6.30 2.64
N GLY A 177 0.18 -6.63 1.72
CA GLY A 177 1.60 -6.27 1.74
C GLY A 177 1.89 -4.80 1.45
N LYS A 178 0.85 -3.94 1.37
CA LYS A 178 0.96 -2.48 1.23
C LYS A 178 1.70 -2.03 -0.04
N ASN A 179 1.65 -2.83 -1.11
CA ASN A 179 2.22 -2.46 -2.39
C ASN A 179 1.48 -1.23 -2.94
N SER A 180 2.17 -0.09 -2.91
CA SER A 180 1.57 1.19 -3.27
C SER A 180 1.16 1.27 -4.74
N ALA A 181 1.87 0.60 -5.64
CA ALA A 181 1.53 0.59 -7.06
C ALA A 181 0.28 -0.25 -7.33
N ALA A 182 0.17 -1.44 -6.71
CA ALA A 182 -1.02 -2.28 -6.80
C ALA A 182 -2.27 -1.59 -6.25
N ILE A 183 -2.15 -0.89 -5.10
CA ILE A 183 -3.26 -0.12 -4.51
C ILE A 183 -3.69 1.01 -5.44
N LEU A 184 -2.74 1.75 -6.04
CA LEU A 184 -3.06 2.83 -6.96
C LEU A 184 -3.72 2.30 -8.24
N HIS A 185 -3.23 1.20 -8.81
CA HIS A 185 -3.84 0.56 -9.96
C HIS A 185 -5.30 0.16 -9.69
N LEU A 186 -5.57 -0.44 -8.52
CA LEU A 186 -6.93 -0.80 -8.10
C LEU A 186 -7.84 0.45 -8.01
N LEU A 187 -7.37 1.50 -7.34
CA LEU A 187 -8.15 2.72 -7.14
C LEU A 187 -8.41 3.48 -8.43
N VAL A 188 -7.43 3.57 -9.33
CA VAL A 188 -7.61 4.14 -10.66
C VAL A 188 -8.68 3.34 -11.41
N ALA A 189 -8.59 2.01 -11.45
CA ALA A 189 -9.58 1.18 -12.14
C ALA A 189 -11.00 1.37 -11.58
N LEU A 190 -11.14 1.47 -10.25
CA LEU A 190 -12.43 1.73 -9.60
C LEU A 190 -12.96 3.14 -9.93
N ALA A 191 -12.13 4.16 -9.82
CA ALA A 191 -12.51 5.54 -10.14
C ALA A 191 -13.00 5.65 -11.59
N MET A 192 -12.32 4.99 -12.53
CA MET A 192 -12.72 4.97 -13.93
C MET A 192 -14.00 4.17 -14.16
N HIS A 193 -14.13 2.97 -13.58
CA HIS A 193 -15.31 2.12 -13.75
C HIS A 193 -16.60 2.77 -13.25
N PHE A 194 -16.52 3.48 -12.14
CA PHE A 194 -17.67 4.17 -11.52
C PHE A 194 -17.82 5.63 -11.99
N CYS A 195 -17.06 6.06 -13.01
CA CYS A 195 -17.07 7.43 -13.52
C CYS A 195 -16.97 8.47 -12.39
N ALA A 196 -15.99 8.28 -11.50
CA ALA A 196 -15.77 9.16 -10.37
C ALA A 196 -15.63 10.61 -10.84
N PRO A 197 -16.27 11.59 -10.16
CA PRO A 197 -16.27 12.99 -10.56
C PRO A 197 -14.94 13.69 -10.22
N ILE A 198 -13.82 13.10 -10.66
CA ILE A 198 -12.46 13.54 -10.38
C ILE A 198 -11.63 13.51 -11.66
N ARG A 199 -10.65 14.42 -11.75
CA ARG A 199 -9.70 14.43 -12.85
C ARG A 199 -8.42 13.74 -12.43
N LEU A 200 -8.16 12.55 -12.96
CA LEU A 200 -6.90 11.85 -12.74
C LEU A 200 -5.78 12.52 -13.56
N PRO A 201 -4.58 12.75 -12.98
CA PRO A 201 -3.44 13.23 -13.74
C PRO A 201 -2.99 12.18 -14.76
N GLU A 202 -2.69 12.62 -15.99
CA GLU A 202 -2.29 11.74 -17.09
C GLU A 202 -0.78 11.44 -17.09
N HIS A 203 -0.44 10.26 -17.63
CA HIS A 203 0.94 9.78 -17.81
C HIS A 203 1.74 9.73 -16.50
N VAL A 204 1.12 9.29 -15.42
CA VAL A 204 1.82 9.07 -14.15
C VAL A 204 2.52 7.72 -14.24
N SER A 205 3.85 7.74 -14.25
CA SER A 205 4.67 6.52 -14.20
C SER A 205 5.56 6.56 -12.97
N VAL A 206 5.82 5.40 -12.38
CA VAL A 206 6.68 5.27 -11.21
C VAL A 206 7.70 4.16 -11.42
N GLN A 207 8.89 4.36 -10.87
CA GLN A 207 9.88 3.31 -10.78
C GLN A 207 9.65 2.51 -9.50
N VAL A 208 9.47 1.21 -9.67
CA VAL A 208 9.19 0.24 -8.63
C VAL A 208 10.44 -0.59 -8.40
N VAL A 209 10.94 -0.55 -7.17
CA VAL A 209 12.05 -1.37 -6.69
C VAL A 209 11.48 -2.67 -6.12
N VAL A 210 11.91 -3.78 -6.69
CA VAL A 210 11.56 -5.13 -6.23
C VAL A 210 12.80 -5.72 -5.57
N VAL A 211 12.68 -6.05 -4.28
CA VAL A 211 13.74 -6.70 -3.51
C VAL A 211 13.29 -8.11 -3.17
N LYS A 212 14.02 -9.12 -3.64
CA LYS A 212 13.75 -10.54 -3.32
C LYS A 212 14.93 -11.12 -2.57
N LYS A 213 14.66 -11.90 -1.53
CA LYS A 213 15.72 -12.68 -0.87
C LYS A 213 15.78 -14.09 -1.46
N ARG A 214 16.93 -14.46 -2.01
CA ARG A 214 17.20 -15.81 -2.55
C ARG A 214 18.58 -16.27 -2.12
N GLU A 215 18.64 -17.47 -1.59
CA GLU A 215 19.85 -18.12 -1.08
C GLU A 215 20.58 -17.24 -0.03
N GLY A 216 19.81 -16.51 0.79
CA GLY A 216 20.37 -15.55 1.75
C GLY A 216 20.85 -14.22 1.15
N LEU A 217 20.84 -14.05 -0.18
CA LEU A 217 21.22 -12.81 -0.86
C LEU A 217 19.99 -11.96 -1.22
N LEU A 218 20.12 -10.63 -1.12
CA LEU A 218 19.11 -9.70 -1.62
C LEU A 218 19.35 -9.43 -3.11
N HIS A 219 18.35 -9.71 -3.93
CA HIS A 219 18.31 -9.37 -5.34
C HIS A 219 17.39 -8.17 -5.56
N THR A 220 17.94 -7.09 -6.12
CA THR A 220 17.19 -5.86 -6.40
C THR A 220 16.99 -5.69 -7.91
N SER A 221 15.76 -5.49 -8.33
CA SER A 221 15.41 -5.11 -9.70
C SER A 221 14.52 -3.87 -9.72
N TYR A 222 14.51 -3.17 -10.85
CA TYR A 222 13.73 -1.97 -11.07
C TYR A 222 12.75 -2.21 -12.22
N VAL A 223 11.49 -1.87 -12.01
CA VAL A 223 10.41 -2.02 -12.98
C VAL A 223 9.70 -0.66 -13.09
N THR A 224 9.51 -0.16 -14.30
CA THR A 224 8.68 1.04 -14.51
C THR A 224 7.22 0.61 -14.64
N GLU A 225 6.36 1.16 -13.79
CA GLU A 225 4.91 0.97 -13.86
C GLU A 225 4.21 2.27 -14.25
N GLU A 226 3.47 2.23 -15.36
CA GLU A 226 2.56 3.31 -15.75
C GLU A 226 1.23 3.15 -15.00
N LEU A 227 0.94 4.07 -14.07
CA LEU A 227 -0.25 4.08 -13.21
C LEU A 227 -1.46 4.68 -13.92
N THR A 228 -1.26 5.73 -14.72
CA THR A 228 -2.29 6.38 -15.53
C THR A 228 -1.77 6.61 -16.94
N THR A 229 -2.67 6.56 -17.92
CA THR A 229 -2.39 6.90 -19.32
C THR A 229 -3.24 8.11 -19.71
N THR A 230 -3.59 8.28 -20.98
CA THR A 230 -4.54 9.31 -21.40
C THR A 230 -5.95 9.01 -20.90
N THR A 231 -6.71 10.06 -20.63
CA THR A 231 -8.12 9.94 -20.21
C THR A 231 -8.93 9.12 -21.22
N GLU A 232 -8.64 9.26 -22.52
CA GLU A 232 -9.26 8.48 -23.58
C GLU A 232 -9.04 6.98 -23.43
N MET A 233 -7.79 6.58 -23.19
CA MET A 233 -7.41 5.18 -23.05
C MET A 233 -7.91 4.59 -21.72
N MET A 234 -8.01 5.39 -20.66
CA MET A 234 -8.55 4.95 -19.36
C MET A 234 -10.08 4.84 -19.36
N MET A 235 -10.79 5.68 -20.11
CA MET A 235 -12.27 5.65 -20.19
C MET A 235 -12.80 4.66 -21.23
N GLY A 236 -11.98 4.09 -22.12
CA GLY A 236 -12.45 3.11 -23.09
C GLY A 236 -13.69 3.59 -23.88
N LYS A 237 -14.70 2.74 -24.06
CA LYS A 237 -15.96 3.07 -24.76
C LYS A 237 -16.95 3.92 -23.95
N PHE A 238 -16.53 4.58 -22.86
CA PHE A 238 -17.40 5.56 -22.23
C PHE A 238 -17.49 6.79 -23.16
N GLU A 239 -18.70 7.13 -23.58
CA GLU A 239 -18.97 8.19 -24.54
C GLU A 239 -18.61 9.53 -23.88
N ARG A 240 -17.51 10.13 -24.32
CA ARG A 240 -17.10 11.48 -23.88
C ARG A 240 -18.24 12.44 -24.13
N ASP A 241 -18.59 13.22 -23.11
CA ASP A 241 -19.62 14.21 -23.29
C ASP A 241 -19.06 15.50 -23.93
N ALA A 242 -19.96 16.42 -24.31
CA ALA A 242 -19.55 17.69 -24.91
C ALA A 242 -18.78 18.59 -23.94
N PHE A 243 -18.92 18.39 -22.62
CA PHE A 243 -18.19 19.13 -21.60
C PHE A 243 -16.75 18.64 -21.47
N ASP A 244 -16.49 17.33 -21.56
CA ASP A 244 -15.13 16.77 -21.56
C ASP A 244 -14.27 17.40 -22.66
N THR A 245 -14.82 17.47 -23.88
CA THR A 245 -14.15 18.11 -25.03
C THR A 245 -13.91 19.60 -24.78
N LEU A 246 -14.88 20.29 -24.17
CA LEU A 246 -14.77 21.71 -23.82
C LEU A 246 -13.66 21.95 -22.80
N PHE A 247 -13.57 21.13 -21.75
CA PHE A 247 -12.55 21.27 -20.71
C PHE A 247 -11.13 21.02 -21.23
N ASP A 248 -10.96 20.04 -22.12
CA ASP A 248 -9.63 19.68 -22.62
C ASP A 248 -9.13 20.65 -23.70
N HIS A 249 -10.00 21.11 -24.61
CA HIS A 249 -9.58 21.83 -25.82
C HIS A 249 -9.97 23.31 -25.85
N ALA A 250 -10.90 23.74 -24.99
CA ALA A 250 -11.38 25.13 -24.96
C ALA A 250 -11.79 25.57 -23.54
N PRO A 251 -10.88 25.50 -22.55
CA PRO A 251 -11.19 25.89 -21.17
C PRO A 251 -11.57 27.37 -21.05
N ASP A 252 -11.12 28.21 -21.99
CA ASP A 252 -11.52 29.62 -22.11
C ASP A 252 -13.02 29.81 -22.38
N LYS A 253 -13.63 28.88 -23.13
CA LYS A 253 -15.07 28.88 -23.44
C LYS A 253 -15.93 28.46 -22.26
N LEU A 254 -15.35 27.91 -21.19
CA LEU A 254 -16.10 27.55 -19.98
C LEU A 254 -16.82 28.76 -19.38
N SER A 255 -16.18 29.93 -19.42
CA SER A 255 -16.76 31.19 -18.94
C SER A 255 -18.02 31.59 -19.71
N VAL A 256 -18.08 31.29 -21.01
CA VAL A 256 -19.22 31.56 -21.90
C VAL A 256 -20.35 30.60 -21.59
N VAL A 257 -20.04 29.32 -21.39
CA VAL A 257 -21.04 28.30 -21.01
C VAL A 257 -21.65 28.64 -19.65
N LYS A 258 -20.84 29.03 -18.66
CA LYS A 258 -21.33 29.51 -17.35
C LYS A 258 -22.32 30.68 -17.52
N LYS A 259 -21.97 31.72 -18.27
CA LYS A 259 -22.87 32.87 -18.54
C LYS A 259 -24.15 32.46 -19.26
N SER A 260 -24.06 31.52 -20.20
CA SER A 260 -25.22 30.99 -20.92
C SER A 260 -26.16 30.22 -19.99
N LEU A 261 -25.62 29.41 -19.07
CA LEU A 261 -26.40 28.70 -18.06
C LEU A 261 -27.10 29.68 -17.09
N ILE A 262 -26.41 30.73 -16.63
CA ILE A 262 -27.02 31.79 -15.80
C ILE A 262 -28.21 32.42 -16.54
N THR A 263 -27.99 32.79 -17.80
CA THR A 263 -29.02 33.42 -18.63
C THR A 263 -30.22 32.49 -18.81
N PHE A 264 -29.96 31.20 -19.05
CA PHE A 264 -30.99 30.18 -19.18
C PHE A 264 -31.78 30.01 -17.87
N VAL A 265 -31.11 29.83 -16.74
CA VAL A 265 -31.75 29.68 -15.43
C VAL A 265 -32.59 30.91 -15.07
N ASN A 266 -32.05 32.13 -15.26
CA ASN A 266 -32.79 33.37 -14.99
C ASN A 266 -34.00 33.55 -15.90
N LYS A 267 -33.95 33.07 -17.15
CA LYS A 267 -35.14 33.07 -18.02
C LYS A 267 -36.30 32.28 -17.40
N HIS A 268 -36.01 31.21 -16.65
CA HIS A 268 -37.01 30.39 -15.99
C HIS A 268 -37.38 30.92 -14.59
N LEU A 269 -36.40 31.43 -13.83
CA LEU A 269 -36.57 31.93 -12.45
C LEU A 269 -37.14 33.36 -12.35
N ASN A 270 -37.04 34.18 -13.40
CA ASN A 270 -37.63 35.52 -13.43
C ASN A 270 -39.15 35.50 -13.18
N LYS A 271 -39.84 34.39 -13.48
CA LYS A 271 -41.27 34.22 -13.19
C LYS A 271 -41.58 34.13 -11.69
N LEU A 272 -40.57 33.86 -10.87
CA LEU A 272 -40.64 33.72 -9.42
C LEU A 272 -39.93 34.88 -8.69
N ASN A 273 -39.51 35.93 -9.42
CA ASN A 273 -38.68 37.04 -8.91
C ASN A 273 -37.37 36.58 -8.24
N LEU A 274 -36.81 35.46 -8.73
CA LEU A 274 -35.52 34.94 -8.30
C LEU A 274 -34.49 35.18 -9.40
N GLU A 275 -33.30 35.63 -9.01
CA GLU A 275 -32.18 35.89 -9.91
C GLU A 275 -30.94 35.15 -9.41
N VAL A 276 -30.31 34.40 -10.31
CA VAL A 276 -29.03 33.75 -10.10
C VAL A 276 -27.95 34.62 -10.73
N THR A 277 -26.98 35.04 -9.92
CA THR A 277 -25.83 35.84 -10.35
C THR A 277 -24.54 35.02 -10.38
N GLU A 278 -24.48 33.93 -9.62
CA GLU A 278 -23.27 33.11 -9.49
C GLU A 278 -23.62 31.63 -9.25
N LEU A 279 -23.36 30.79 -10.25
CA LEU A 279 -23.71 29.37 -10.21
C LEU A 279 -23.01 28.60 -9.08
N GLU A 280 -21.76 28.92 -8.78
CA GLU A 280 -20.93 28.17 -7.84
C GLU A 280 -21.43 28.27 -6.40
N THR A 281 -22.04 29.40 -6.04
CA THR A 281 -22.57 29.66 -4.70
C THR A 281 -24.07 29.39 -4.60
N GLN A 282 -24.84 29.60 -5.68
CA GLN A 282 -26.31 29.55 -5.65
C GLN A 282 -26.90 28.25 -6.20
N VAL A 283 -26.12 27.48 -6.97
CA VAL A 283 -26.51 26.16 -7.51
C VAL A 283 -25.62 25.10 -6.89
N SER A 284 -25.54 25.06 -5.56
CA SER A 284 -24.98 23.89 -4.88
C SER A 284 -25.94 22.71 -5.03
N THR A 285 -25.44 21.59 -5.53
CA THR A 285 -26.16 20.31 -5.75
C THR A 285 -26.89 19.80 -4.49
N LYS A 286 -26.59 20.35 -3.32
CA LYS A 286 -27.28 20.06 -2.05
C LYS A 286 -28.67 20.70 -1.88
N HIS A 287 -29.04 21.72 -2.67
CA HIS A 287 -30.34 22.40 -2.50
C HIS A 287 -31.39 22.08 -3.55
N LEU A 288 -31.03 21.42 -4.65
CA LEU A 288 -31.98 21.06 -5.72
C LEU A 288 -32.57 19.66 -5.61
N LEU A 289 -32.08 18.82 -4.68
CA LEU A 289 -32.59 17.45 -4.45
C LEU A 289 -33.44 17.31 -3.17
N ASN A 290 -33.72 18.41 -2.45
CA ASN A 290 -34.51 18.38 -1.21
C ASN A 290 -35.88 19.06 -1.32
N THR A 291 -36.43 19.14 -2.53
CA THR A 291 -37.82 19.50 -2.74
C THR A 291 -38.49 18.46 -3.61
N GLU A 292 -38.85 17.32 -3.01
CA GLU A 292 -40.08 16.60 -3.33
C GLU A 292 -40.75 16.22 -2.00
N GLU A 293 -42.08 16.32 -2.00
CA GLU A 293 -43.02 16.12 -0.88
C GLU A 293 -42.94 14.75 -0.21
#